data_AF-A0A352S998-F1
#
_entry.id   AF-A0A352S998-F1
#
_cell.length_a   1.000
_cell.length_b   1.000
_cell.length_c   1.000
_cell.angle_alpha   90.00
_cell.angle_beta   90.00
_cell.angle_gamma   90.00
#
_symmetry.space_group_name_H-M   'P 1'
#
loop_
_entity.id
_entity.type
_entity.pdbx_description
1 polymer ?
#
loop_
_entity_poly.entity_id
_entity_poly.type
_entity_poly.pdbx_seq_one_letter_code
_entity_poly.pdbx_strand_id
1 'polypeptide(L)'
;SVWAVQMLWIPIHAAGIINGLGHYWGYRNYDCEDASTNVSPWGFIIGGEELHNNHHTYPTSAKFSIKWYEIDVGWWYIRAMQSVGLAKVKKIPPKARLVEARPVDHNTLEAIIANRYDVMARYAKTLKSAYKDELRKHKEGNTPEYSSFKPARKWFHREETKLAAPQRQQLATIVEQNKMLSTFVEMRRELAVIWGRSNLTREQLLAQLQAWCHRAEASGIQALQEFSLRLRRYA
;
A
#
# COMPACT_ATOMS: atom_id res chain seq x y z
N SER A 1 -3.30 29.85 -35.59
CA SER A 1 -4.42 30.34 -34.77
C SER A 1 -4.12 30.02 -33.30
N VAL A 2 -4.61 30.84 -32.35
CA VAL A 2 -4.45 30.59 -30.90
C VAL A 2 -4.97 29.20 -30.51
N TRP A 3 -6.05 28.75 -31.16
CA TRP A 3 -6.60 27.41 -31.01
C TRP A 3 -5.62 26.28 -31.35
N ALA A 4 -4.89 26.39 -32.47
CA ALA A 4 -3.90 25.38 -32.86
C ALA A 4 -2.73 25.34 -31.86
N VAL A 5 -2.31 26.50 -31.33
CA VAL A 5 -1.29 26.59 -30.28
C VAL A 5 -1.78 25.91 -28.99
N GLN A 6 -3.03 26.13 -28.57
CA GLN A 6 -3.61 25.46 -27.41
C GLN A 6 -3.71 23.93 -27.60
N MET A 7 -4.16 23.47 -28.76
CA MET A 7 -4.26 22.03 -29.06
C MET A 7 -2.90 21.33 -29.11
N LEU A 8 -1.85 22.02 -29.53
CA LEU A 8 -0.48 21.47 -29.52
C LEU A 8 0.16 21.54 -28.12
N TRP A 9 -0.14 22.59 -27.36
CA TRP A 9 0.44 22.86 -26.05
C TRP A 9 -0.09 21.95 -24.95
N ILE A 10 -1.39 21.64 -24.97
CA ILE A 10 -2.04 20.84 -23.93
C ILE A 10 -1.42 19.42 -23.80
N PRO A 11 -1.22 18.64 -24.88
CA PRO A 11 -0.57 17.33 -24.77
C PRO A 11 0.88 17.41 -24.28
N ILE A 12 1.66 18.38 -24.76
CA ILE A 12 3.08 18.53 -24.38
C ILE A 12 3.21 18.92 -22.91
N HIS A 13 2.40 19.87 -22.46
CA HIS A 13 2.49 20.38 -21.09
C HIS A 13 1.79 19.46 -20.09
N ALA A 14 0.52 19.09 -20.33
CA ALA A 14 -0.26 18.26 -19.41
C ALA A 14 0.19 16.79 -19.43
N ALA A 15 0.27 16.16 -20.62
CA ALA A 15 0.60 14.74 -20.75
C ALA A 15 2.12 14.46 -20.78
N GLY A 16 2.95 15.46 -21.11
CA GLY A 16 4.41 15.34 -21.07
C GLY A 16 5.00 15.81 -19.73
N ILE A 17 5.06 17.13 -19.53
CA ILE A 17 5.80 17.72 -18.41
C ILE A 17 5.14 17.41 -17.06
N ILE A 18 3.84 17.66 -16.92
CA ILE A 18 3.21 17.48 -15.61
C ILE A 18 2.97 16.00 -15.32
N ASN A 19 2.71 15.16 -16.32
CA ASN A 19 2.66 13.71 -16.13
C ASN A 19 4.02 13.14 -15.68
N GLY A 20 5.12 13.54 -16.34
CA GLY A 20 6.47 13.17 -15.95
C GLY A 20 6.83 13.64 -14.53
N LEU A 21 6.45 14.86 -14.17
CA LEU A 21 6.59 15.37 -12.81
C LEU A 21 5.70 14.62 -11.82
N GLY A 22 4.49 14.22 -12.21
CA GLY A 22 3.59 13.43 -11.38
C GLY A 22 4.15 12.06 -11.04
N HIS A 23 4.76 11.39 -12.02
CA HIS A 23 5.45 10.12 -11.85
C HIS A 23 6.77 10.21 -11.07
N TYR A 24 7.48 11.35 -11.12
CA TYR A 24 8.68 11.60 -10.32
C TYR A 24 8.37 12.12 -8.90
N TRP A 25 7.30 12.91 -8.76
CA TRP A 25 6.89 13.62 -7.56
C TRP A 25 5.40 13.44 -7.29
N GLY A 26 5.10 12.56 -6.33
CA GLY A 26 3.75 12.28 -5.87
C GLY A 26 3.79 11.37 -4.64
N TYR A 27 2.62 11.07 -4.08
CA TYR A 27 2.50 10.13 -2.97
C TYR A 27 1.91 8.80 -3.42
N ARG A 28 2.14 7.75 -2.63
CA ARG A 28 1.56 6.42 -2.87
C ARG A 28 0.75 6.00 -1.65
N ASN A 29 -0.50 5.62 -1.87
CA ASN A 29 -1.32 4.95 -0.87
C ASN A 29 -0.97 3.47 -0.74
N TYR A 30 -0.56 2.85 -1.86
CA TYR A 30 -0.30 1.42 -1.97
C TYR A 30 1.03 1.16 -2.67
N ASP A 31 1.69 0.06 -2.29
CA ASP A 31 2.84 -0.44 -3.02
C ASP A 31 2.31 -1.34 -4.16
N CYS A 32 1.88 -0.78 -5.29
CA CYS A 32 1.51 -1.54 -6.51
C CYS A 32 2.77 -1.99 -7.28
N GLU A 33 2.61 -2.82 -8.32
CA GLU A 33 3.74 -3.37 -9.10
C GLU A 33 4.47 -2.31 -9.94
N ASP A 34 3.74 -1.34 -10.47
CA ASP A 34 4.30 -0.23 -11.23
C ASP A 34 4.77 0.93 -10.33
N ALA A 35 5.44 1.90 -10.95
CA ALA A 35 5.94 3.12 -10.32
C ALA A 35 4.87 4.24 -10.22
N SER A 36 3.57 3.95 -10.39
CA SER A 36 2.52 4.98 -10.37
C SER A 36 2.39 5.71 -9.03
N THR A 37 2.08 6.99 -9.10
CA THR A 37 1.96 7.90 -7.95
C THR A 37 0.63 8.65 -8.07
N ASN A 38 0.14 9.16 -6.94
CA ASN A 38 -0.99 10.09 -6.88
C ASN A 38 -0.46 11.52 -6.81
N VAL A 39 -1.13 12.44 -7.50
CA VAL A 39 -0.76 13.85 -7.65
C VAL A 39 -1.96 14.75 -7.34
N SER A 40 -2.68 14.45 -6.25
CA SER A 40 -3.81 15.26 -5.76
C SER A 40 -3.34 16.44 -4.90
N PRO A 41 -3.95 17.64 -4.97
CA PRO A 41 -5.12 18.01 -5.79
C PRO A 41 -4.78 18.55 -7.18
N TRP A 42 -3.50 18.70 -7.51
CA TRP A 42 -3.03 19.31 -8.76
C TRP A 42 -3.40 18.51 -10.03
N GLY A 43 -3.81 17.27 -9.83
CA GLY A 43 -4.55 16.39 -10.75
C GLY A 43 -5.52 17.05 -11.73
N PHE A 44 -6.28 18.02 -11.21
CA PHE A 44 -7.26 18.76 -11.98
C PHE A 44 -6.63 19.53 -13.16
N ILE A 45 -5.41 20.05 -12.98
CA ILE A 45 -4.67 20.81 -14.00
C ILE A 45 -4.09 19.86 -15.06
N ILE A 46 -3.93 18.57 -14.75
CA ILE A 46 -3.31 17.57 -15.62
C ILE A 46 -4.30 16.66 -16.35
N GLY A 47 -5.58 17.03 -16.39
CA GLY A 47 -6.56 16.35 -17.23
C GLY A 47 -7.05 15.01 -16.70
N GLY A 48 -7.05 14.79 -15.38
CA GLY A 48 -7.70 13.62 -14.75
C GLY A 48 -6.81 12.40 -14.53
N GLU A 49 -5.51 12.51 -14.84
CA GLU A 49 -4.46 11.51 -14.60
C GLU A 49 -3.92 11.56 -13.13
N GLU A 50 -4.81 11.84 -12.17
CA GLU A 50 -4.40 12.35 -10.86
C GLU A 50 -4.17 11.27 -9.79
N LEU A 51 -4.79 10.11 -9.93
CA LEU A 51 -4.84 9.07 -8.91
C LEU A 51 -4.37 7.71 -9.46
N HIS A 52 -3.28 7.72 -10.22
CA HIS A 52 -2.74 6.52 -10.86
C HIS A 52 -2.38 5.42 -9.86
N ASN A 53 -1.77 5.73 -8.71
CA ASN A 53 -1.46 4.71 -7.72
C ASN A 53 -2.71 3.97 -7.22
N ASN A 54 -3.84 4.68 -7.07
CA ASN A 54 -5.10 4.06 -6.70
C ASN A 54 -5.73 3.27 -7.85
N HIS A 55 -5.71 3.83 -9.08
CA HIS A 55 -6.26 3.18 -10.27
C HIS A 55 -5.53 1.87 -10.57
N HIS A 56 -4.20 1.88 -10.57
CA HIS A 56 -3.39 0.69 -10.80
C HIS A 56 -3.53 -0.35 -9.67
N THR A 57 -3.88 0.07 -8.45
CA THR A 57 -4.21 -0.84 -7.35
C THR A 57 -5.60 -1.48 -7.53
N TYR A 58 -6.58 -0.72 -8.00
CA TYR A 58 -7.97 -1.17 -8.20
C TYR A 58 -8.43 -0.92 -9.64
N PRO A 59 -7.88 -1.62 -10.65
CA PRO A 59 -8.10 -1.28 -12.07
C PRO A 59 -9.55 -1.47 -12.52
N THR A 60 -10.31 -2.31 -11.81
CA THR A 60 -11.73 -2.54 -12.11
C THR A 60 -12.68 -1.56 -11.42
N SER A 61 -12.16 -0.66 -10.58
CA SER A 61 -12.96 0.33 -9.87
C SER A 61 -13.31 1.51 -10.77
N ALA A 62 -14.58 1.92 -10.75
CA ALA A 62 -15.02 3.15 -11.40
C ALA A 62 -14.63 4.42 -10.62
N LYS A 63 -14.19 4.28 -9.37
CA LYS A 63 -13.75 5.36 -8.50
C LYS A 63 -12.25 5.25 -8.25
N PHE A 64 -11.49 6.30 -8.54
CA PHE A 64 -10.03 6.31 -8.35
C PHE A 64 -9.65 6.93 -7.00
N SER A 65 -10.49 7.79 -6.42
CA SER A 65 -10.30 8.33 -5.07
C SER A 65 -10.54 7.29 -3.98
N ILE A 66 -9.60 7.25 -3.04
CA ILE A 66 -9.60 6.41 -1.85
C ILE A 66 -9.65 7.27 -0.59
N LYS A 67 -8.84 8.34 -0.55
CA LYS A 67 -8.81 9.30 0.56
C LYS A 67 -9.83 10.40 0.34
N TRP A 68 -10.28 11.01 1.42
CA TRP A 68 -11.31 12.06 1.35
C TRP A 68 -10.81 13.36 0.70
N TYR A 69 -9.50 13.62 0.76
CA TYR A 69 -8.85 14.79 0.16
C TYR A 69 -8.42 14.56 -1.30
N GLU A 70 -8.68 13.37 -1.85
CA GLU A 70 -8.40 13.05 -3.24
C GLU A 70 -9.53 13.56 -4.12
N ILE A 71 -9.19 14.48 -5.02
CA ILE A 71 -10.10 14.98 -6.04
C ILE A 71 -10.14 13.93 -7.16
N ASP A 72 -11.35 13.57 -7.58
CA ASP A 72 -11.62 12.55 -8.60
C ASP A 72 -12.73 13.06 -9.51
N VAL A 73 -12.32 13.78 -10.55
CA VAL A 73 -13.25 14.42 -11.49
C VAL A 73 -14.05 13.37 -12.26
N GLY A 74 -13.40 12.26 -12.62
CA GLY A 74 -14.05 11.13 -13.28
C GLY A 74 -15.20 10.56 -12.46
N TRP A 75 -15.00 10.41 -11.14
CA TRP A 75 -16.05 9.97 -10.23
C TRP A 75 -17.21 10.96 -10.14
N TRP A 76 -16.95 12.28 -10.10
CA TRP A 76 -18.02 13.28 -10.13
C TRP A 76 -18.85 13.18 -11.42
N TYR A 77 -18.20 13.01 -12.56
CA TYR A 77 -18.87 12.84 -13.85
C TYR A 77 -19.72 11.56 -13.89
N ILE A 78 -19.19 10.43 -13.42
CA ILE A 78 -19.93 9.17 -13.32
C ILE A 78 -21.15 9.32 -12.39
N ARG A 79 -21.01 10.04 -11.28
CA ARG A 79 -22.11 10.31 -10.35
C ARG A 79 -23.18 11.22 -10.95
N ALA A 80 -22.80 12.21 -11.74
CA ALA A 80 -23.74 13.03 -12.51
C ALA A 80 -24.54 12.17 -13.49
N MET A 81 -23.87 11.34 -14.30
CA MET A 81 -24.55 10.42 -15.23
C MET A 81 -25.44 9.39 -14.50
N GLN A 82 -25.01 8.89 -13.34
CA GLN A 82 -25.82 7.99 -12.52
C GLN A 82 -27.09 8.68 -12.00
N SER A 83 -27.02 9.97 -11.65
CA SER A 83 -28.17 10.72 -11.12
C SER A 83 -29.30 10.89 -12.14
N VAL A 84 -28.95 10.93 -13.44
CA VAL A 84 -29.90 11.02 -14.56
C VAL A 84 -30.18 9.65 -15.19
N GLY A 85 -29.77 8.55 -14.57
CA GLY A 85 -30.05 7.18 -15.02
C GLY A 85 -29.22 6.68 -16.21
N LEU A 86 -28.21 7.43 -16.66
CA LEU A 86 -27.37 7.09 -17.82
C LEU A 86 -26.23 6.12 -17.48
N ALA A 87 -25.90 5.93 -16.20
CA ALA A 87 -24.80 5.07 -15.78
C ALA A 87 -25.15 4.24 -14.53
N LYS A 88 -24.60 3.02 -14.46
CA LYS A 88 -24.65 2.15 -13.28
C LYS A 88 -23.24 1.76 -12.85
N VAL A 89 -22.84 2.20 -11.65
CA VAL A 89 -21.55 1.85 -11.06
C VAL A 89 -21.57 0.39 -10.62
N LYS A 90 -20.66 -0.43 -11.17
CA LYS A 90 -20.56 -1.87 -10.85
C LYS A 90 -19.61 -2.16 -9.70
N LYS A 91 -18.44 -1.52 -9.69
CA LYS A 91 -17.35 -1.80 -8.74
C LYS A 91 -16.75 -0.52 -8.21
N ILE A 92 -16.51 -0.52 -6.90
CA ILE A 92 -15.78 0.50 -6.16
C ILE A 92 -14.72 -0.19 -5.30
N PRO A 93 -13.70 0.54 -4.84
CA PRO A 93 -12.67 -0.05 -3.99
C PRO A 93 -13.33 -0.52 -2.68
N PRO A 94 -12.97 -1.70 -2.18
CA PRO A 94 -13.53 -2.20 -0.94
C PRO A 94 -13.16 -1.26 0.20
N LYS A 95 -14.14 -1.00 1.07
CA LYS A 95 -13.92 -0.25 2.31
C LYS A 95 -13.85 -1.26 3.44
N ALA A 96 -12.69 -1.37 4.07
CA ALA A 96 -12.51 -2.21 5.24
C ALA A 96 -13.50 -1.78 6.33
N ARG A 97 -14.45 -2.66 6.66
CA ARG A 97 -15.31 -2.49 7.83
C ARG A 97 -14.60 -3.16 9.00
N LEU A 98 -14.39 -2.41 10.07
CA LEU A 98 -13.79 -2.94 11.28
C LEU A 98 -14.89 -3.21 12.31
N VAL A 99 -14.93 -4.43 12.81
CA VAL A 99 -15.82 -4.88 13.89
C VAL A 99 -15.02 -5.10 15.18
N GLU A 100 -15.65 -5.65 16.21
CA GLU A 100 -14.95 -6.16 17.38
C GLU A 100 -14.06 -7.35 17.01
N ALA A 101 -12.94 -7.51 17.72
CA ALA A 101 -11.99 -8.56 17.41
C ALA A 101 -12.63 -9.93 17.68
N ARG A 102 -12.61 -10.81 16.68
CA ARG A 102 -13.15 -12.17 16.76
C ARG A 102 -12.11 -13.19 16.30
N PRO A 103 -12.29 -14.49 16.60
CA PRO A 103 -11.46 -15.54 16.01
C PRO A 103 -11.45 -15.45 14.48
N VAL A 104 -10.31 -15.72 13.87
CA VAL A 104 -10.17 -15.71 12.40
C VAL A 104 -10.97 -16.87 11.82
N ASP A 105 -12.01 -16.54 11.07
CA ASP A 105 -12.89 -17.46 10.36
C ASP A 105 -12.84 -17.22 8.84
N HIS A 106 -13.60 -17.99 8.07
CA HIS A 106 -13.68 -17.84 6.61
C HIS A 106 -14.16 -16.44 6.19
N ASN A 107 -15.09 -15.83 6.93
CA ASN A 107 -15.56 -14.48 6.63
C ASN A 107 -14.45 -13.44 6.80
N THR A 108 -13.65 -13.57 7.86
CA THR A 108 -12.50 -12.72 8.13
C THR A 108 -11.44 -12.90 7.05
N LEU A 109 -11.18 -14.13 6.60
CA LEU A 109 -10.27 -14.40 5.48
C LEU A 109 -10.72 -13.71 4.20
N GLU A 110 -11.99 -13.86 3.80
CA GLU A 110 -12.55 -13.21 2.60
C GLU A 110 -12.48 -11.67 2.71
N ALA A 111 -12.81 -11.11 3.89
CA ALA A 111 -12.71 -9.68 4.13
C ALA A 111 -11.26 -9.17 4.04
N ILE A 112 -10.29 -9.92 4.56
CA ILE A 112 -8.85 -9.60 4.46
C ILE A 112 -8.38 -9.69 3.00
N ILE A 113 -8.75 -10.74 2.27
CA ILE A 113 -8.38 -10.91 0.86
C ILE A 113 -8.95 -9.77 0.01
N ALA A 114 -10.21 -9.41 0.21
CA ALA A 114 -10.84 -8.28 -0.46
C ALA A 114 -10.10 -6.96 -0.15
N ASN A 115 -9.60 -6.80 1.08
CA ASN A 115 -8.90 -5.60 1.52
C ASN A 115 -7.36 -5.74 1.55
N ARG A 116 -6.78 -6.70 0.80
CA ARG A 116 -5.34 -7.04 0.86
C ARG A 116 -4.39 -5.85 0.71
N TYR A 117 -4.73 -4.91 -0.16
CA TYR A 117 -3.91 -3.71 -0.38
C TYR A 117 -3.94 -2.76 0.82
N ASP A 118 -5.09 -2.60 1.49
CA ASP A 118 -5.19 -1.83 2.74
C ASP A 118 -4.43 -2.52 3.88
N VAL A 119 -4.56 -3.84 3.99
CA VAL A 119 -3.82 -4.66 4.97
C VAL A 119 -2.31 -4.47 4.79
N MET A 120 -1.81 -4.59 3.56
CA MET A 120 -0.38 -4.44 3.27
C MET A 120 0.14 -3.02 3.43
N ALA A 121 -0.63 -2.01 3.02
CA ALA A 121 -0.28 -0.62 3.25
C ALA A 121 -0.15 -0.32 4.76
N ARG A 122 -1.03 -0.89 5.58
CA ARG A 122 -0.94 -0.75 7.05
C ARG A 122 0.23 -1.50 7.63
N TYR A 123 0.49 -2.73 7.18
CA TYR A 123 1.65 -3.50 7.61
C TYR A 123 2.95 -2.73 7.33
N ALA A 124 3.08 -2.20 6.11
CA ALA A 124 4.21 -1.38 5.71
C ALA A 124 4.35 -0.13 6.60
N LYS A 125 3.24 0.51 6.99
CA LYS A 125 3.27 1.64 7.93
C LYS A 125 3.76 1.23 9.33
N THR A 126 3.30 0.09 9.84
CA THR A 126 3.76 -0.47 11.13
C THR A 126 5.25 -0.77 11.08
N LEU A 127 5.71 -1.47 10.03
CA LEU A 127 7.13 -1.78 9.82
C LEU A 127 7.99 -0.53 9.68
N LYS A 128 7.51 0.49 8.95
CA LYS A 128 8.18 1.79 8.83
C LYS A 128 8.34 2.48 10.19
N SER A 129 7.37 2.35 11.08
CA SER A 129 7.46 2.90 12.45
C SER A 129 8.49 2.14 13.26
N ALA A 130 8.37 0.81 13.33
CA ALA A 130 9.31 -0.05 14.05
C ALA A 130 10.77 0.18 13.61
N TYR A 131 10.99 0.30 12.30
CA TYR A 131 12.31 0.60 11.74
C TYR A 131 12.83 1.98 12.16
N LYS A 132 11.96 3.01 12.21
CA LYS A 132 12.35 4.34 12.68
C LYS A 132 12.73 4.34 14.16
N ASP A 133 11.99 3.60 14.98
CA ASP A 133 12.28 3.46 16.40
C ASP A 133 13.63 2.76 16.61
N GLU A 134 13.93 1.73 15.83
CA GLU A 134 15.23 1.06 15.88
C GLU A 134 16.38 1.98 15.44
N LEU A 135 16.18 2.74 14.36
CA LEU A 135 17.16 3.72 13.90
C LEU A 135 17.40 4.82 14.96
N ARG A 136 16.38 5.19 15.74
CA ARG A 136 16.52 6.13 16.86
C ARG A 136 17.41 5.56 17.96
N LYS A 137 17.26 4.27 18.32
CA LYS A 137 18.13 3.62 19.31
C LYS A 137 19.60 3.64 18.89
N HIS A 138 19.90 3.31 17.64
CA HIS A 138 21.27 3.41 17.11
C HIS A 138 21.82 4.83 17.14
N LYS A 139 20.97 5.83 16.86
CA LYS A 139 21.34 7.25 16.95
C LYS A 139 21.68 7.66 18.39
N GLU A 140 20.85 7.27 19.35
CA GLU A 140 21.03 7.59 20.77
C GLU A 140 22.23 6.85 21.38
N GLY A 141 22.48 5.62 20.94
CA GLY A 141 23.64 4.83 21.33
C GLY A 141 24.94 5.19 20.61
N ASN A 142 24.93 6.18 19.70
CA ASN A 142 26.07 6.59 18.87
C ASN A 142 26.77 5.41 18.16
N THR A 143 25.99 4.42 17.71
CA THR A 143 26.57 3.22 17.12
C THR A 143 26.94 3.45 15.64
N PRO A 144 28.02 2.84 15.11
CA PRO A 144 28.44 3.05 13.73
C PRO A 144 27.40 2.58 12.70
N GLU A 145 26.52 1.66 13.08
CA GLU A 145 25.43 1.12 12.27
C GLU A 145 24.41 2.20 11.89
N TYR A 146 24.25 3.27 12.69
CA TYR A 146 23.29 4.34 12.38
C TYR A 146 23.51 4.92 10.98
N SER A 147 24.76 5.23 10.62
CA SER A 147 25.11 5.80 9.31
C SER A 147 24.82 4.83 8.17
N SER A 148 25.13 3.54 8.39
CA SER A 148 24.84 2.46 7.42
C SER A 148 23.35 2.24 7.23
N PHE A 149 22.55 2.30 8.31
CA PHE A 149 21.13 1.93 8.30
C PHE A 149 20.21 3.09 7.93
N LYS A 150 20.60 4.34 8.20
CA LYS A 150 19.80 5.54 7.92
C LYS A 150 19.19 5.61 6.50
N PRO A 151 19.89 5.24 5.40
CA PRO A 151 19.31 5.24 4.06
C PRO A 151 18.10 4.29 3.91
N ALA A 152 18.13 3.13 4.59
CA ALA A 152 17.09 2.12 4.49
C ALA A 152 15.73 2.57 5.04
N ARG A 153 15.69 3.62 5.86
CA ARG A 153 14.46 4.26 6.35
C ARG A 153 13.46 4.61 5.22
N LYS A 154 13.97 4.91 4.02
CA LYS A 154 13.14 5.27 2.86
C LYS A 154 12.47 4.07 2.19
N TRP A 155 13.02 2.87 2.30
CA TRP A 155 12.59 1.72 1.50
C TRP A 155 12.34 0.43 2.28
N PHE A 156 12.78 0.30 3.53
CA PHE A 156 12.71 -0.95 4.32
C PHE A 156 11.31 -1.57 4.39
N HIS A 157 10.28 -0.72 4.43
CA HIS A 157 8.88 -1.12 4.51
C HIS A 157 8.31 -1.64 3.18
N ARG A 158 8.97 -1.39 2.04
CA ARG A 158 8.53 -1.81 0.70
C ARG A 158 8.74 -3.31 0.50
N GLU A 159 7.93 -3.89 -0.38
CA GLU A 159 8.06 -5.31 -0.73
C GLU A 159 9.44 -5.63 -1.30
N GLU A 160 9.99 -6.77 -0.90
CA GLU A 160 11.36 -7.18 -1.25
C GLU A 160 11.56 -7.41 -2.75
N THR A 161 10.52 -7.87 -3.44
CA THR A 161 10.48 -8.02 -4.90
C THR A 161 10.67 -6.70 -5.64
N LYS A 162 10.40 -5.56 -4.99
CA LYS A 162 10.50 -4.20 -5.54
C LYS A 162 11.79 -3.48 -5.16
N LEU A 163 12.64 -4.12 -4.36
CA LEU A 163 13.93 -3.56 -3.96
C LEU A 163 14.98 -3.84 -5.04
N ALA A 164 15.81 -2.83 -5.33
CA ALA A 164 16.98 -2.99 -6.18
C ALA A 164 18.01 -3.94 -5.52
N ALA A 165 18.91 -4.54 -6.30
CA ALA A 165 19.90 -5.50 -5.79
C ALA A 165 20.72 -4.97 -4.58
N PRO A 166 21.23 -3.72 -4.58
CA PRO A 166 21.93 -3.17 -3.41
C PRO A 166 21.04 -3.06 -2.16
N GLN A 167 19.76 -2.72 -2.34
CA GLN A 167 18.81 -2.61 -1.24
C GLN A 167 18.48 -4.00 -0.66
N ARG A 168 18.40 -5.04 -1.49
CA ARG A 168 18.21 -6.42 -1.02
C ARG A 168 19.41 -6.92 -0.22
N GLN A 169 20.62 -6.61 -0.65
CA GLN A 169 21.83 -6.94 0.11
C GLN A 169 21.85 -6.22 1.46
N GLN A 170 21.54 -4.92 1.47
CA GLN A 170 21.46 -4.15 2.71
C GLN A 170 20.33 -4.63 3.64
N LEU A 171 19.20 -5.07 3.09
CA LEU A 171 18.11 -5.69 3.85
C LEU A 171 18.62 -6.94 4.58
N ALA A 172 19.35 -7.82 3.89
CA ALA A 172 19.93 -9.04 4.47
C ALA A 172 20.85 -8.71 5.66
N THR A 173 21.73 -7.72 5.52
CA THR A 173 22.61 -7.27 6.61
C THR A 173 21.81 -6.73 7.81
N ILE A 174 20.76 -5.94 7.58
CA ILE A 174 19.95 -5.38 8.66
C ILE A 174 19.22 -6.47 9.44
N VAL A 175 18.62 -7.45 8.75
CA VAL A 175 17.84 -8.50 9.42
C VAL A 175 18.72 -9.49 10.18
N GLU A 176 19.96 -9.72 9.71
CA GLU A 176 20.95 -10.53 10.42
C GLU A 176 21.35 -9.90 11.76
N GLN A 177 21.42 -8.57 11.82
CA GLN A 177 21.82 -7.84 13.02
C GLN A 177 20.66 -7.55 13.97
N ASN A 178 19.40 -7.65 13.52
CA ASN A 178 18.24 -7.33 14.35
C ASN A 178 17.12 -8.37 14.20
N LYS A 179 17.01 -9.24 15.20
CA LYS A 179 16.00 -10.32 15.26
C LYS A 179 14.56 -9.81 15.15
N MET A 180 14.24 -8.66 15.77
CA MET A 180 12.89 -8.08 15.70
C MET A 180 12.55 -7.67 14.26
N LEU A 181 13.47 -7.00 13.56
CA LEU A 181 13.29 -6.63 12.16
C LEU A 181 13.27 -7.86 11.23
N SER A 182 14.04 -8.91 11.53
CA SER A 182 13.94 -10.20 10.82
C SER A 182 12.53 -10.78 10.91
N THR A 183 11.97 -10.83 12.13
CA THR A 183 10.59 -11.32 12.35
C THR A 183 9.59 -10.50 11.55
N PHE A 184 9.70 -9.17 11.50
CA PHE A 184 8.83 -8.36 10.65
C PHE A 184 8.95 -8.69 9.15
N VAL A 185 10.16 -8.94 8.66
CA VAL A 185 10.37 -9.25 7.24
C VAL A 185 9.81 -10.64 6.90
N GLU A 186 10.04 -11.63 7.76
CA GLU A 186 9.48 -12.98 7.64
C GLU A 186 7.95 -12.96 7.67
N MET A 187 7.37 -12.31 8.67
CA MET A 187 5.92 -12.17 8.83
C MET A 187 5.27 -11.47 7.62
N ARG A 188 5.96 -10.52 7.00
CA ARG A 188 5.49 -9.89 5.75
C ARG A 188 5.48 -10.86 4.58
N ARG A 189 6.53 -11.68 4.44
CA ARG A 189 6.65 -12.67 3.36
C ARG A 189 5.52 -13.70 3.47
N GLU A 190 5.22 -14.16 4.67
CA GLU A 190 4.12 -15.11 4.92
C GLU A 190 2.76 -14.52 4.55
N LEU A 191 2.51 -13.28 5.00
CA LEU A 191 1.34 -12.52 4.60
C LEU A 191 1.22 -12.43 3.06
N ALA A 192 2.32 -12.09 2.39
CA ALA A 192 2.37 -12.00 0.93
C ALA A 192 1.98 -13.30 0.21
N VAL A 193 2.27 -14.46 0.81
CA VAL A 193 1.91 -15.78 0.25
C VAL A 193 0.40 -16.03 0.32
N ILE A 194 -0.30 -15.55 1.36
CA ILE A 194 -1.73 -15.80 1.57
C ILE A 194 -2.59 -15.27 0.41
N TRP A 195 -2.24 -14.12 -0.17
CA TRP A 195 -2.97 -13.54 -1.31
C TRP A 195 -2.22 -13.58 -2.64
N GLY A 196 -1.01 -14.15 -2.66
CA GLY A 196 -0.32 -14.45 -3.90
C GLY A 196 -1.10 -15.45 -4.75
N ARG A 197 -0.67 -15.69 -5.99
CA ARG A 197 -1.21 -16.78 -6.83
C ARG A 197 -0.79 -18.13 -6.24
N SER A 198 -1.41 -18.53 -5.14
CA SER A 198 -1.15 -19.79 -4.44
C SER A 198 -2.16 -20.84 -4.89
N ASN A 199 -1.71 -22.09 -5.01
CA ASN A 199 -2.59 -23.24 -5.31
C ASN A 199 -3.28 -23.79 -4.04
N LEU A 200 -3.39 -22.96 -3.00
CA LEU A 200 -3.87 -23.37 -1.69
C LEU A 200 -5.39 -23.36 -1.63
N THR A 201 -5.96 -24.31 -0.90
CA THR A 201 -7.41 -24.31 -0.63
C THR A 201 -7.79 -23.22 0.37
N ARG A 202 -9.09 -22.88 0.45
CA ARG A 202 -9.58 -21.89 1.42
C ARG A 202 -9.27 -22.28 2.86
N GLU A 203 -9.35 -23.57 3.18
CA GLU A 203 -9.05 -24.12 4.50
C GLU A 203 -7.56 -23.97 4.82
N GLN A 204 -6.68 -24.21 3.83
CA GLN A 204 -5.24 -24.03 4.00
C GLN A 204 -4.87 -22.55 4.20
N LEU A 205 -5.49 -21.64 3.44
CA LEU A 205 -5.31 -20.19 3.60
C LEU A 205 -5.81 -19.71 4.96
N LEU A 206 -6.94 -20.23 5.43
CA LEU A 206 -7.48 -19.94 6.76
C LEU A 206 -6.51 -20.40 7.85
N ALA A 207 -6.01 -21.64 7.75
CA ALA A 207 -5.03 -22.18 8.69
C ALA A 207 -3.73 -21.37 8.71
N GLN A 208 -3.24 -20.94 7.54
CA GLN A 208 -2.06 -20.06 7.45
C GLN A 208 -2.30 -18.71 8.11
N LEU A 209 -3.46 -18.09 7.87
CA LEU A 209 -3.80 -16.82 8.49
C LEU A 209 -3.94 -16.94 10.02
N GLN A 210 -4.53 -18.03 10.52
CA GLN A 210 -4.61 -18.33 11.95
C GLN A 210 -3.21 -18.53 12.55
N ALA A 211 -2.35 -19.32 11.90
CA ALA A 211 -0.97 -19.53 12.32
C ALA A 211 -0.18 -18.21 12.34
N TRP A 212 -0.41 -17.34 11.36
CA TRP A 212 0.18 -16.02 11.30
C TRP A 212 -0.24 -15.15 12.50
N CYS A 213 -1.54 -15.11 12.81
CA CYS A 213 -2.06 -14.37 13.96
C CYS A 213 -1.49 -14.90 15.29
N HIS A 214 -1.43 -16.22 15.45
CA HIS A 214 -0.83 -16.85 16.63
C HIS A 214 0.65 -16.49 16.78
N ARG A 215 1.42 -16.52 15.68
CA ARG A 215 2.85 -16.15 15.71
C ARG A 215 3.05 -14.66 16.02
N ALA A 216 2.23 -13.79 15.44
CA ALA A 216 2.25 -12.37 15.75
C ALA A 216 2.02 -12.12 17.25
N GLU A 217 1.08 -12.85 17.85
CA GLU A 217 0.77 -12.79 19.28
C GLU A 217 1.92 -13.30 20.16
N ALA A 218 2.51 -14.43 19.77
CA ALA A 218 3.64 -15.04 20.47
C ALA A 218 4.99 -14.33 20.24
N SER A 219 5.07 -13.37 19.30
CA SER A 219 6.34 -12.74 18.89
C SER A 219 7.02 -11.89 19.97
N GLY A 220 6.28 -11.45 21.00
CA GLY A 220 6.73 -10.46 21.98
C GLY A 220 6.88 -9.04 21.39
N ILE A 221 6.53 -8.82 20.12
CA ILE A 221 6.60 -7.53 19.44
C ILE A 221 5.22 -6.88 19.47
N GLN A 222 5.02 -5.89 20.34
CA GLN A 222 3.73 -5.21 20.53
C GLN A 222 3.06 -4.79 19.21
N ALA A 223 3.85 -4.20 18.30
CA ALA A 223 3.35 -3.75 17.00
C ALA A 223 2.80 -4.89 16.10
N LEU A 224 3.32 -6.12 16.21
CA LEU A 224 2.77 -7.30 15.52
C LEU A 224 1.52 -7.83 16.24
N GLN A 225 1.52 -7.83 17.56
CA GLN A 225 0.37 -8.25 18.37
C GLN A 225 -0.85 -7.36 18.10
N GLU A 226 -0.65 -6.04 18.08
CA GLU A 226 -1.67 -5.05 17.70
C GLU A 226 -2.14 -5.22 16.25
N PHE A 227 -1.23 -5.58 15.34
CA PHE A 227 -1.59 -5.86 13.95
C PHE A 227 -2.46 -7.12 13.83
N SER A 228 -2.15 -8.19 14.57
CA SER A 228 -2.99 -9.40 14.65
C SER A 228 -4.40 -9.09 15.15
N LEU A 229 -4.49 -8.33 16.26
CA LEU A 229 -5.77 -7.88 16.79
C LEU A 229 -6.57 -7.08 15.76
N ARG A 230 -5.89 -6.26 14.95
CA ARG A 230 -6.53 -5.52 13.87
C ARG A 230 -7.02 -6.43 12.74
N LEU A 231 -6.25 -7.43 12.32
CA LEU A 231 -6.69 -8.38 11.28
C LEU A 231 -7.99 -9.07 11.67
N ARG A 232 -8.10 -9.47 12.94
CA ARG A 232 -9.30 -10.07 13.54
C ARG A 232 -10.55 -9.18 13.55
N ARG A 233 -10.42 -7.91 13.17
CA ARG A 233 -11.52 -6.95 13.08
C ARG A 233 -12.04 -6.76 11.67
N TYR A 234 -11.40 -7.33 10.64
CA TYR A 234 -11.90 -7.20 9.26
C TYR A 234 -13.20 -8.00 9.08
N ALA A 235 -14.21 -7.34 8.50
CA ALA A 235 -15.50 -7.92 8.15
C ALA A 235 -16.02 -7.35 6.82
#